data_AF-X1B571-F1
#
_entry.id   AF-X1B571-F1
#
_cell.length_a   1.000
_cell.length_b   1.000
_cell.length_c   1.000
_cell.angle_alpha   90.00
_cell.angle_beta   90.00
_cell.angle_gamma   90.00
#
_symmetry.space_group_name_H-M   'P 1'
#
loop_
_entity.id
_entity.type
_entity.pdbx_description
1 polymer ?
#
loop_
_entity_poly.entity_id
_entity_poly.type
_entity_poly.pdbx_seq_one_letter_code
_entity_poly.pdbx_strand_id
1 'polypeptide(L)'
;MRKDYHNNQVDLSGSISDKDGTLPLTEFEIETVNDTDKFKSPLKSTYYMKDARGKEYNIRAERIHNNSFVRFTRQFPGGYTELFEQMVVMEDLDTGEKGSGMMEHLRTIKSD
;
A
#
# COMPACT_ATOMS: atom_id res chain seq x y z
N MET A 1 -6.07 -1.81 0.58
CA MET A 1 -6.82 -0.53 0.65
C MET A 1 -6.95 0.01 -0.77
N ARG A 2 -8.10 0.56 -1.13
CA ARG A 2 -8.36 1.11 -2.46
C ARG A 2 -8.99 2.50 -2.31
N LYS A 3 -8.47 3.46 -3.06
CA LYS A 3 -8.93 4.85 -3.09
C LYS A 3 -9.33 5.16 -4.52
N ASP A 4 -10.63 5.23 -4.77
CA ASP A 4 -11.17 5.56 -6.09
C ASP A 4 -11.50 7.03 -6.18
N TYR A 5 -11.40 7.57 -7.40
CA TYR A 5 -11.78 8.94 -7.70
C TYR A 5 -12.95 8.91 -8.69
N HIS A 6 -14.11 9.43 -8.29
CA HIS A 6 -15.29 9.51 -9.13
C HIS A 6 -15.96 10.87 -8.95
N ASN A 7 -16.18 11.62 -10.04
CA ASN A 7 -16.81 12.95 -10.01
C ASN A 7 -16.19 13.92 -8.98
N ASN A 8 -14.85 14.00 -8.91
CA ASN A 8 -14.08 14.76 -7.91
C ASN A 8 -14.32 14.36 -6.44
N GLN A 9 -14.98 13.22 -6.19
CA GLN A 9 -15.10 12.61 -4.88
C GLN A 9 -14.10 11.47 -4.73
N VAL A 10 -13.64 11.28 -3.50
CA VAL A 10 -12.80 10.15 -3.10
C VAL A 10 -13.71 9.10 -2.46
N ASP A 11 -13.71 7.90 -3.00
CA ASP A 11 -14.32 6.73 -2.37
C ASP A 11 -13.21 5.85 -1.79
N LEU A 12 -13.11 5.84 -0.45
CA LEU A 12 -12.10 5.08 0.27
C LEU A 12 -12.69 3.75 0.75
N SER A 13 -12.13 2.65 0.26
CA SER A 13 -12.44 1.30 0.72
C SER A 13 -11.21 0.68 1.40
N GLY A 14 -11.34 0.43 2.70
CA GLY A 14 -10.30 -0.16 3.52
C GLY A 14 -10.68 -0.16 5.00
N SER A 15 -10.01 -1.00 5.76
CA SER A 15 -10.21 -1.12 7.20
C SER A 15 -8.90 -1.45 7.90
N ILE A 16 -8.81 -1.09 9.17
CA ILE A 16 -7.81 -1.62 10.10
C ILE A 16 -8.50 -2.63 11.02
N SER A 17 -7.80 -3.72 11.30
CA SER A 17 -8.23 -4.73 12.26
C SER A 17 -7.25 -4.77 13.42
N ASP A 18 -7.77 -4.74 14.64
CA ASP A 18 -7.03 -4.90 15.88
C ASP A 18 -7.74 -5.93 16.79
N LYS A 19 -7.24 -6.10 18.02
CA LYS A 19 -7.84 -7.02 19.00
C LYS A 19 -9.29 -6.68 19.39
N ASP A 20 -9.71 -5.44 19.16
CA ASP A 20 -11.01 -4.90 19.55
C ASP A 20 -12.00 -4.90 18.38
N GLY A 21 -11.56 -5.27 17.17
CA GLY A 21 -12.43 -5.49 16.01
C GLY A 21 -11.84 -4.95 14.71
N THR A 22 -12.72 -4.68 13.75
CA THR A 22 -12.36 -4.11 12.45
C THR A 22 -13.11 -2.81 12.23
N LEU A 23 -12.38 -1.76 11.86
CA LEU A 23 -12.94 -0.43 11.67
C LEU A 23 -12.58 0.11 10.29
N PRO A 24 -13.52 0.79 9.61
CA PRO A 24 -13.23 1.41 8.33
C PRO A 24 -12.24 2.57 8.49
N LEU A 25 -11.43 2.78 7.47
CA LEU A 25 -10.59 3.96 7.34
C LEU A 25 -11.42 5.15 6.85
N THR A 26 -11.13 6.33 7.37
CA THR A 26 -11.74 7.60 6.96
C THR A 26 -10.76 8.47 6.16
N GLU A 27 -9.47 8.32 6.42
CA GLU A 27 -8.40 9.01 5.68
C GLU A 27 -7.30 8.00 5.30
N PHE A 28 -6.76 8.16 4.09
CA PHE A 28 -5.68 7.33 3.57
C PHE A 28 -4.80 8.10 2.58
N GLU A 29 -3.51 8.10 2.87
CA GLU A 29 -2.44 8.59 2.02
C GLU A 29 -1.26 7.62 2.04
N ILE A 30 -0.56 7.53 0.92
CA ILE A 30 0.62 6.70 0.75
C ILE A 30 1.68 7.46 0.00
N GLU A 31 2.89 7.47 0.56
CA GLU A 31 4.09 7.89 -0.13
C GLU A 31 4.90 6.66 -0.50
N THR A 32 5.40 6.57 -1.73
CA THR A 32 6.17 5.41 -2.18
C THR A 32 7.49 5.82 -2.80
N VAL A 33 8.58 5.26 -2.28
CA VAL A 33 9.89 5.28 -2.93
C VAL A 33 10.00 4.04 -3.79
N ASN A 34 10.21 4.24 -5.09
CA ASN A 34 10.27 3.16 -6.07
C ASN A 34 11.72 2.84 -6.45
N ASP A 35 11.92 1.59 -6.87
CA ASP A 35 13.12 1.09 -7.51
C ASP A 35 13.26 1.69 -8.92
N THR A 36 14.44 1.53 -9.50
CA THR A 36 14.78 1.98 -10.86
C THR A 36 14.43 0.94 -11.92
N ASP A 37 13.83 -0.18 -11.54
CA ASP A 37 13.36 -1.19 -12.48
C ASP A 37 12.22 -0.67 -13.37
N LYS A 38 11.98 -1.34 -14.50
CA LYS A 38 11.01 -0.89 -15.50
C LYS A 38 9.57 -0.74 -14.98
N PHE A 39 9.24 -1.42 -13.88
CA PHE A 39 7.92 -1.39 -13.25
C PHE A 39 7.81 -0.42 -12.08
N LYS A 40 8.90 0.31 -11.75
CA LYS A 40 8.97 1.20 -10.58
C LYS A 40 8.45 0.46 -9.34
N SER A 41 9.09 -0.66 -9.04
CA SER A 41 8.73 -1.52 -7.91
C SER A 41 8.82 -0.76 -6.61
N PRO A 42 7.85 -0.82 -5.70
CA PRO A 42 7.96 -0.14 -4.42
C PRO A 42 9.11 -0.74 -3.59
N LEU A 43 10.05 0.08 -3.15
CA LEU A 43 11.11 -0.29 -2.19
C LEU A 43 10.64 -0.04 -0.75
N LYS A 44 9.97 1.08 -0.58
CA LYS A 44 9.48 1.58 0.69
C LYS A 44 8.17 2.32 0.46
N SER A 45 7.20 2.09 1.35
CA SER A 45 5.98 2.88 1.41
C SER A 45 5.76 3.41 2.81
N THR A 46 5.36 4.67 2.93
CA THR A 46 4.87 5.26 4.18
C THR A 46 3.37 5.46 4.06
N TYR A 47 2.63 4.89 5.00
CA TYR A 47 1.18 4.94 5.07
C TYR A 47 0.76 5.91 6.17
N TYR A 48 -0.15 6.81 5.81
CA TYR A 48 -0.82 7.72 6.73
C TYR A 48 -2.30 7.37 6.71
N MET A 49 -2.80 6.85 7.83
CA MET A 49 -4.14 6.27 7.95
C MET A 49 -4.86 6.82 9.16
N LYS A 50 -6.19 6.96 9.04
CA LYS A 50 -7.07 7.30 10.16
C LYS A 50 -8.30 6.41 10.18
N ASP A 51 -8.62 5.84 11.34
CA ASP A 51 -9.83 5.02 11.50
C ASP A 51 -11.09 5.88 11.76
N ALA A 52 -12.26 5.24 11.78
CA ALA A 52 -13.53 5.91 12.08
C ALA A 52 -13.67 6.40 13.54
N ARG A 53 -12.75 6.04 14.44
CA ARG A 53 -12.65 6.59 15.80
C ARG A 53 -11.72 7.81 15.87
N GLY A 54 -11.07 8.15 14.76
CA GLY A 54 -10.10 9.24 14.69
C GLY A 54 -8.69 8.84 15.14
N LYS A 55 -8.41 7.55 15.34
CA LYS A 55 -7.05 7.09 15.64
C LYS A 55 -6.21 7.12 14.38
N GLU A 56 -5.03 7.72 14.48
CA GLU A 56 -4.05 7.82 13.41
C GLU A 56 -3.05 6.66 13.48
N TYR A 57 -2.54 6.26 12.31
CA TYR A 57 -1.54 5.21 12.15
C TYR A 57 -0.54 5.65 11.08
N ASN A 58 0.72 5.80 11.50
CA ASN A 58 1.82 6.21 10.63
C ASN A 58 2.80 5.06 10.45
N ILE A 59 2.66 4.28 9.38
CA ILE A 59 3.41 3.04 9.21
C ILE A 59 4.40 3.16 8.05
N ARG A 60 5.68 2.90 8.31
CA ARG A 60 6.68 2.72 7.26
C ARG A 60 6.90 1.25 7.00
N ALA A 61 6.73 0.82 5.75
CA ALA A 61 7.05 -0.52 5.28
C ALA A 61 8.24 -0.48 4.32
N GLU A 62 9.27 -1.28 4.59
CA GLU A 62 10.50 -1.36 3.77
C GLU A 62 10.80 -2.81 3.39
N ARG A 63 11.08 -3.05 2.11
CA ARG A 63 11.39 -4.37 1.56
C ARG A 63 12.57 -5.01 2.31
N ILE A 64 12.41 -6.23 2.82
CA ILE A 64 13.46 -6.91 3.61
C ILE A 64 14.73 -7.16 2.78
N HIS A 65 14.57 -7.64 1.54
CA HIS A 65 15.66 -7.87 0.60
C HIS A 65 15.22 -7.62 -0.84
N ASN A 66 16.19 -7.33 -1.72
CA ASN A 66 15.92 -7.00 -3.12
C ASN A 66 15.16 -8.07 -3.91
N ASN A 67 15.22 -9.32 -3.48
CA ASN A 67 14.53 -10.46 -4.10
C ASN A 67 13.32 -10.98 -3.28
N SER A 68 12.94 -10.31 -2.20
CA SER A 68 11.82 -10.73 -1.33
C SER A 68 10.47 -10.27 -1.86
N PHE A 69 10.16 -10.57 -3.12
CA PHE A 69 8.90 -10.20 -3.75
C PHE A 69 8.40 -11.25 -4.75
N VAL A 70 7.10 -11.24 -4.99
CA VAL A 70 6.45 -11.94 -6.09
C VAL A 70 5.71 -10.92 -6.96
N ARG A 71 5.68 -11.19 -8.27
CA ARG A 71 5.09 -10.32 -9.27
C ARG A 71 4.26 -11.14 -10.25
N PHE A 72 3.00 -10.78 -10.39
CA PHE A 72 2.11 -11.29 -11.43
C PHE A 72 1.69 -10.13 -12.34
N THR A 73 1.82 -10.30 -13.65
CA THR A 73 1.41 -9.27 -14.62
C THR A 73 0.51 -9.87 -15.68
N ARG A 74 -0.53 -9.14 -16.06
CA ARG A 74 -1.42 -9.46 -17.17
C ARG A 74 -1.50 -8.26 -18.11
N GLN A 75 -1.07 -8.48 -19.35
CA GLN A 75 -1.19 -7.49 -20.42
C GLN A 75 -2.63 -7.44 -20.95
N PHE A 76 -3.06 -6.26 -21.41
CA PHE A 76 -4.31 -6.04 -22.14
C PHE A 76 -4.10 -4.94 -23.21
N PRO A 77 -4.99 -4.81 -24.22
CA PRO A 77 -4.85 -3.74 -25.20
C PRO A 77 -4.80 -2.37 -24.55
N GLY A 78 -3.69 -1.64 -24.70
CA GLY A 78 -3.48 -0.32 -24.12
C GLY A 78 -2.99 -0.32 -22.66
N GLY A 79 -2.47 -1.43 -22.12
CA GLY A 79 -1.83 -1.41 -20.80
C GLY A 79 -1.59 -2.77 -20.15
N TYR A 80 -1.39 -2.74 -18.84
CA TYR A 80 -1.26 -3.94 -18.01
C TYR A 80 -1.78 -3.74 -16.60
N THR A 81 -2.16 -4.85 -15.97
CA THR A 81 -2.40 -4.93 -14.54
C THR A 81 -1.27 -5.74 -13.91
N GLU A 82 -0.77 -5.27 -12.78
CA GLU A 82 0.26 -5.91 -11.99
C GLU A 82 -0.21 -6.09 -10.55
N LEU A 83 -0.01 -7.29 -10.01
CA LEU A 83 0.00 -7.57 -8.59
C LEU A 83 1.47 -7.72 -8.16
N PHE A 84 1.91 -6.85 -7.26
CA PHE A 84 3.24 -6.87 -6.68
C PHE A 84 3.13 -7.04 -5.17
N GLU A 85 3.67 -8.13 -4.65
CA GLU A 85 3.65 -8.46 -3.23
C GLU A 85 5.07 -8.67 -2.72
N GLN A 86 5.39 -8.17 -1.54
CA GLN A 86 6.72 -8.31 -0.97
C GLN A 86 6.72 -8.43 0.54
N MET A 87 7.73 -9.12 1.06
CA MET A 87 8.00 -9.17 2.49
C MET A 87 8.66 -7.87 2.93
N VAL A 88 8.15 -7.28 4.00
CA VAL A 88 8.61 -5.98 4.53
C VAL A 88 8.91 -6.06 6.01
N VAL A 89 9.85 -5.22 6.47
CA VAL A 89 9.87 -4.74 7.85
C VAL A 89 8.93 -3.56 7.93
N MET A 90 7.99 -3.59 8.88
CA MET A 90 7.11 -2.49 9.20
C MET A 90 7.58 -1.80 10.47
N GLU A 91 7.52 -0.49 10.50
CA GLU A 91 7.82 0.34 11.65
C GLU A 91 6.65 1.29 11.88
N ASP A 92 6.10 1.26 13.08
CA ASP A 92 5.23 2.32 13.57
C ASP A 92 6.09 3.54 13.86
N LEU A 93 5.85 4.62 13.13
CA LEU A 93 6.65 5.85 13.21
C LEU A 93 6.37 6.64 14.50
N ASP A 94 5.25 6.38 15.17
CA ASP A 94 4.86 7.06 16.40
C ASP A 94 5.50 6.40 17.63
N THR A 95 5.66 5.07 17.60
CA THR A 95 6.18 4.28 18.73
C THR A 95 7.59 3.73 18.52
N GLY A 96 8.04 3.62 17.27
CA GLY A 96 9.27 2.94 16.88
C GLY A 96 9.18 1.40 16.92
N GLU A 97 8.01 0.83 17.23
CA GLU A 97 7.80 -0.61 17.23
C GLU A 97 8.00 -1.19 15.83
N LYS A 98 8.66 -2.34 15.76
CA LYS A 98 8.96 -3.02 14.50
C LYS A 98 8.33 -4.39 14.44
N GLY A 99 7.75 -4.69 13.28
CA GLY A 99 7.23 -6.00 12.92
C GLY A 99 7.67 -6.39 11.52
N SER A 100 7.31 -7.60 11.10
CA SER A 100 7.42 -8.02 9.71
C SER A 100 6.03 -8.34 9.16
N GLY A 101 5.88 -8.18 7.86
CA GLY A 101 4.60 -8.41 7.20
C GLY A 101 4.74 -8.43 5.69
N MET A 102 3.60 -8.21 5.02
CA MET A 102 3.53 -8.14 3.57
C MET A 102 3.05 -6.75 3.14
N MET A 103 3.59 -6.29 2.02
CA MET A 103 3.12 -5.10 1.31
C MET A 103 2.67 -5.50 -0.08
N GLU A 104 1.40 -5.26 -0.38
CA GLU A 104 0.76 -5.57 -1.66
C GLU A 104 0.38 -4.30 -2.41
N HIS A 105 0.74 -4.23 -3.68
CA HIS A 105 0.35 -3.18 -4.62
C HIS A 105 -0.32 -3.84 -5.84
N LEU A 106 -1.65 -3.67 -5.95
CA LEU A 106 -2.40 -3.99 -7.16
C LEU A 106 -2.55 -2.72 -8.00
N ARG A 107 -1.93 -2.68 -9.18
CA ARG A 107 -1.84 -1.49 -10.02
C ARG A 107 -2.32 -1.80 -11.43
N THR A 108 -3.15 -0.93 -12.00
CA THR A 108 -3.50 -0.97 -13.42
C THR A 108 -2.93 0.26 -14.10
N ILE A 109 -2.09 0.03 -15.10
CA ILE A 109 -1.38 1.07 -15.83
C ILE A 109 -1.86 1.03 -17.27
N LYS A 110 -2.39 2.14 -17.75
CA LYS A 110 -2.68 2.35 -19.16
C LYS A 110 -1.48 3.01 -19.81
N SER A 111 -1.08 2.49 -20.95
CA SER A 111 -0.07 3.08 -21.83
C SER A 111 -0.84 3.71 -22.99
N ASP A 112 -0.74 5.04 -23.11
CA ASP A 112 -1.32 5.80 -24.23
C ASP A 112 -0.77 5.32 -25.58
#